data_AF-A0A6C1BQD5-F1
#
_entry.id   AF-A0A6C1BQD5-F1
#
_cell.length_a   1.000
_cell.length_b   1.000
_cell.length_c   1.000
_cell.angle_alpha   90.00
_cell.angle_beta   90.00
_cell.angle_gamma   90.00
#
_symmetry.space_group_name_H-M   'P 1'
#
loop_
_entity.id
_entity.type
_entity.pdbx_description
1 polymer ?
#
loop_
_entity_poly.entity_id
_entity_poly.type
_entity_poly.pdbx_seq_one_letter_code
_entity_poly.pdbx_strand_id
1 'polypeptide(L)'
;MQSRKLFEGNYMQGKVGLFPFTPENLMRVGLALCTYLKINKSIERPKMRVDALNFLTLSVAVGFMTGGGDVYMDEEGDIILRYVMEEGNARLWIENLQDYELKMVESILFSRYNMPRSEGEEVGSIWIPRNSL
;
A
#
# COMPACT_ATOMS: atom_id res chain seq x y z
N MET A 1 18.59 -13.14 -11.03
CA MET A 1 17.90 -11.83 -11.03
C MET A 1 18.37 -11.08 -9.80
N GLN A 2 19.16 -10.00 -9.96
CA GLN A 2 19.50 -9.12 -8.84
C GLN A 2 18.19 -8.59 -8.26
N SER A 3 17.99 -8.77 -6.95
CA SER A 3 16.87 -8.19 -6.22
C SER A 3 16.92 -6.68 -6.41
N ARG A 4 16.11 -6.14 -7.32
CA ARG A 4 15.90 -4.70 -7.41
C ARG A 4 15.10 -4.33 -6.16
N LYS A 5 15.75 -3.63 -5.24
CA LYS A 5 15.11 -3.00 -4.07
C LYS A 5 13.90 -2.20 -4.57
N LEU A 6 12.73 -2.45 -4.00
CA LEU A 6 11.48 -1.78 -4.35
C LEU A 6 11.33 -0.46 -3.58
N PHE A 7 11.71 -0.45 -2.31
CA PHE A 7 11.66 0.74 -1.45
C PHE A 7 13.04 1.42 -1.32
N GLU A 8 13.08 2.72 -1.54
CA GLU A 8 14.23 3.58 -1.30
C GLU A 8 14.04 4.31 0.04
N GLY A 9 14.31 3.61 1.15
CA GLY A 9 13.95 4.12 2.47
C GLY A 9 12.46 3.84 2.70
N ASN A 10 11.67 4.90 2.87
CA ASN A 10 10.21 4.81 3.08
C ASN A 10 9.35 5.21 1.87
N TYR A 11 9.90 5.17 0.66
CA TYR A 11 9.14 5.45 -0.56
C TYR A 11 9.47 4.51 -1.72
N MET A 12 8.57 4.44 -2.69
CA MET A 12 8.82 3.89 -4.02
C MET A 12 8.89 5.03 -5.04
N GLN A 13 9.67 4.88 -6.10
CA GLN A 13 9.74 5.87 -7.18
C GLN A 13 9.72 5.22 -8.57
N GLY A 14 9.22 5.98 -9.55
CA GLY A 14 9.17 5.53 -10.94
C GLY A 14 8.16 6.28 -11.79
N LYS A 15 7.94 5.79 -13.01
CA LYS A 15 6.95 6.36 -13.93
C LYS A 15 5.61 5.63 -13.76
N VAL A 16 4.52 6.40 -13.64
CA VAL A 16 3.16 5.85 -13.56
C VAL A 16 2.88 4.94 -14.75
N GLY A 17 2.35 3.74 -14.49
CA GLY A 17 2.06 2.73 -15.52
C GLY A 17 3.23 1.84 -15.92
N LEU A 18 4.46 2.14 -15.49
CA LEU A 18 5.63 1.30 -15.68
C LEU A 18 6.10 0.76 -14.32
N PHE A 19 6.76 -0.39 -14.29
CA PHE A 19 7.29 -0.95 -13.03
C PHE A 19 8.21 0.09 -12.34
N PRO A 20 8.05 0.36 -11.03
CA PRO A 20 7.22 -0.36 -10.05
C PRO A 20 5.75 0.09 -9.91
N PHE A 21 5.29 1.06 -10.69
CA PHE A 21 3.94 1.64 -10.63
C PHE A 21 2.97 1.07 -11.67
N THR A 22 3.05 -0.24 -11.93
CA THR A 22 1.97 -0.96 -12.62
C THR A 22 0.83 -1.21 -11.62
N PRO A 23 -0.44 -1.29 -12.09
CA PRO A 23 -1.57 -1.51 -11.18
C PRO A 23 -1.46 -2.85 -10.46
N GLU A 24 -0.99 -3.89 -11.16
CA GLU A 24 -0.74 -5.21 -10.57
C GLU A 24 0.29 -5.15 -9.43
N ASN A 25 1.41 -4.46 -9.63
CA ASN A 25 2.45 -4.37 -8.62
C ASN A 25 1.96 -3.55 -7.41
N LEU A 26 1.27 -2.43 -7.64
CA LEU A 26 0.70 -1.60 -6.59
C LEU A 26 -0.35 -2.34 -5.76
N MET A 27 -1.20 -3.14 -6.41
CA MET A 27 -2.16 -4.00 -5.70
C MET A 27 -1.44 -5.03 -4.84
N ARG A 28 -0.35 -5.64 -5.33
CA ARG A 28 0.48 -6.54 -4.52
C ARG A 28 1.16 -5.83 -3.35
N VAL A 29 1.61 -4.59 -3.54
CA VAL A 29 2.17 -3.76 -2.46
C VAL A 29 1.12 -3.52 -1.38
N GLY A 30 -0.10 -3.12 -1.75
CA GLY A 30 -1.19 -2.92 -0.80
C GLY A 30 -1.52 -4.17 0.00
N LEU A 31 -1.58 -5.31 -0.68
CA LEU A 31 -1.82 -6.60 -0.03
C LEU A 31 -0.69 -6.99 0.93
N ALA A 32 0.57 -6.76 0.54
CA ALA A 32 1.73 -7.04 1.38
C ALA A 32 1.77 -6.14 2.63
N LEU A 33 1.43 -4.86 2.48
CA LEU A 33 1.32 -3.91 3.59
C LEU A 33 0.25 -4.37 4.59
N CYS A 34 -0.95 -4.71 4.11
CA CYS A 34 -2.02 -5.23 4.98
C CYS A 34 -1.60 -6.53 5.68
N THR A 35 -1.02 -7.47 4.93
CA THR A 35 -0.54 -8.75 5.46
C THR A 35 0.49 -8.54 6.57
N TYR A 36 1.44 -7.62 6.37
CA TYR A 36 2.44 -7.27 7.36
C TYR A 36 1.79 -6.74 8.65
N LEU A 37 0.84 -5.80 8.55
CA LEU A 37 0.16 -5.25 9.73
C LEU A 37 -0.63 -6.33 10.49
N LYS A 38 -1.34 -7.21 9.78
CA LYS A 38 -2.09 -8.30 10.41
C LYS A 38 -1.19 -9.31 11.12
N ILE A 39 -0.11 -9.76 10.46
CA ILE A 39 0.73 -10.84 10.97
C ILE A 39 1.77 -10.32 11.97
N ASN A 40 2.50 -9.27 11.62
CA ASN A 40 3.66 -8.81 12.37
C ASN A 40 3.33 -7.75 13.41
N LYS A 41 2.21 -7.03 13.25
CA LYS A 41 1.72 -6.03 14.22
C LYS A 41 0.47 -6.49 14.97
N SER A 42 -0.09 -7.66 14.61
CA SER A 42 -1.30 -8.22 15.23
C SER A 42 -2.52 -7.28 15.17
N ILE A 43 -2.61 -6.47 14.12
CA ILE A 43 -3.74 -5.56 13.91
C ILE A 43 -4.79 -6.31 13.08
N GLU A 44 -5.93 -6.65 13.67
CA GLU A 44 -6.95 -7.49 13.01
C GLU A 44 -7.53 -6.84 11.74
N ARG A 45 -7.82 -5.54 11.82
CA ARG A 45 -8.40 -4.73 10.76
C ARG A 45 -7.58 -3.44 10.56
N PRO A 46 -6.46 -3.52 9.82
CA PRO A 46 -5.55 -2.40 9.66
C PRO A 46 -6.17 -1.22 8.93
N LYS A 47 -5.74 0.00 9.26
CA LYS A 47 -6.20 1.24 8.63
C LYS A 47 -5.11 1.87 7.77
N MET A 48 -5.43 2.19 6.52
CA MET A 48 -4.59 2.98 5.63
C MET A 48 -5.21 4.36 5.43
N ARG A 49 -4.44 5.40 5.68
CA ARG A 49 -4.79 6.75 5.24
C ARG A 49 -4.20 7.01 3.85
N VAL A 50 -4.98 7.57 2.93
CA VAL A 50 -4.50 8.09 1.64
C VAL A 50 -4.69 9.60 1.59
N ASP A 51 -3.70 10.35 1.13
CA ASP A 51 -3.77 11.81 1.03
C ASP A 51 -4.57 12.31 -0.17
N ALA A 52 -4.63 11.51 -1.23
CA ALA A 52 -5.38 11.79 -2.46
C ALA A 52 -5.87 10.49 -3.10
N LEU A 53 -6.95 10.58 -3.87
CA LEU A 53 -7.43 9.47 -4.71
C LEU A 53 -6.93 9.66 -6.13
N ASN A 54 -5.88 8.93 -6.48
CA ASN A 54 -5.34 8.89 -7.84
C ASN A 54 -5.04 7.43 -8.22
N PHE A 55 -4.56 7.25 -9.45
CA PHE A 55 -4.24 5.91 -9.97
C PHE A 55 -3.32 5.10 -9.04
N LEU A 56 -2.29 5.73 -8.44
CA LEU A 56 -1.35 5.03 -7.58
C LEU A 56 -1.98 4.65 -6.24
N THR A 57 -2.53 5.63 -5.53
CA THR A 57 -3.08 5.42 -4.19
C THR A 57 -4.29 4.47 -4.22
N LEU A 58 -5.16 4.57 -5.23
CA LEU A 58 -6.27 3.64 -5.42
C LEU A 58 -5.81 2.22 -5.74
N SER A 59 -4.77 2.05 -6.58
CA SER A 59 -4.25 0.71 -6.89
C SER A 59 -3.69 0.02 -5.64
N VAL A 60 -3.03 0.77 -4.76
CA VAL A 60 -2.56 0.24 -3.47
C VAL A 60 -3.72 0.00 -2.51
N ALA A 61 -4.67 0.93 -2.42
CA ALA A 61 -5.86 0.82 -1.57
C ALA A 61 -6.68 -0.44 -1.90
N VAL A 62 -6.89 -0.76 -3.18
CA VAL A 62 -7.57 -2.01 -3.59
C VAL A 62 -6.84 -3.25 -3.06
N GLY A 63 -5.51 -3.27 -3.15
CA GLY A 63 -4.71 -4.36 -2.60
C GLY A 63 -4.83 -4.49 -1.08
N PHE A 64 -4.82 -3.35 -0.39
CA PHE A 64 -4.95 -3.27 1.06
C PHE A 64 -6.33 -3.75 1.55
N MET A 65 -7.41 -3.28 0.90
CA MET A 65 -8.77 -3.75 1.14
C MET A 65 -8.94 -5.25 0.88
N THR A 66 -8.30 -5.77 -0.17
CA THR A 66 -8.28 -7.21 -0.46
C THR A 66 -7.58 -8.01 0.65
N GLY A 67 -6.69 -7.41 1.45
CA GLY A 67 -6.12 -8.03 2.65
C GLY A 67 -7.00 -7.94 3.91
N GLY A 68 -8.15 -7.27 3.81
CA GLY A 68 -9.07 -6.99 4.92
C GLY A 68 -8.76 -5.71 5.71
N GLY A 69 -7.98 -4.79 5.15
CA GLY A 69 -7.69 -3.49 5.76
C GLY A 69 -8.58 -2.38 5.20
N ASP A 70 -8.95 -1.43 6.05
CA ASP A 70 -9.82 -0.31 5.72
C ASP A 70 -9.04 0.93 5.27
N VAL A 71 -9.61 1.74 4.37
CA VAL A 71 -8.95 2.90 3.75
C VAL A 71 -9.72 4.20 4.03
N TYR A 72 -9.04 5.21 4.56
CA TYR A 72 -9.61 6.50 4.93
C TYR A 72 -8.85 7.65 4.29
N MET A 73 -9.49 8.81 4.12
CA MET A 73 -8.79 10.03 3.63
C MET A 73 -8.52 11.06 4.73
N ASP A 74 -9.39 11.09 5.75
CA ASP A 74 -9.48 12.12 6.77
C ASP A 74 -9.18 11.62 8.20
N GLU A 75 -9.07 10.30 8.39
CA GLU A 75 -8.66 9.69 9.66
C GLU A 75 -7.16 9.40 9.71
N GLU A 76 -6.59 9.29 10.92
CA GLU A 76 -5.29 8.68 11.10
C GLU A 76 -5.32 7.19 10.71
N GLY A 77 -4.19 6.70 10.18
CA GLY A 77 -4.04 5.30 9.78
C GLY A 77 -2.79 4.69 10.39
N ASP A 78 -2.81 3.37 10.55
CA ASP A 78 -1.63 2.56 10.91
C ASP A 78 -0.51 2.77 9.89
N ILE A 79 -0.88 3.06 8.64
CA ILE A 79 0.01 3.52 7.58
C ILE A 79 -0.60 4.71 6.85
N ILE A 80 0.25 5.60 6.35
CA ILE A 80 -0.16 6.75 5.54
C ILE A 80 0.54 6.66 4.18
N LEU A 81 -0.25 6.65 3.12
CA LEU A 81 0.24 6.79 1.75
C LEU A 81 0.19 8.25 1.33
N ARG A 82 1.35 8.77 0.91
CA ARG A 82 1.45 10.09 0.30
C ARG A 82 2.01 10.03 -1.10
N TYR A 83 1.40 10.78 -2.00
CA TYR A 83 1.80 10.84 -3.39
C TYR A 83 2.35 12.21 -3.77
N VAL A 84 3.49 12.21 -4.46
CA VAL A 84 4.10 13.42 -5.01
C VAL A 84 4.54 13.17 -6.46
N MET A 85 4.35 14.17 -7.32
CA MET A 85 4.92 14.20 -8.67
C MET A 85 6.05 15.22 -8.74
N GLU A 86 7.22 14.78 -9.20
CA GLU A 86 8.38 15.62 -9.44
C GLU A 86 8.96 15.31 -10.83
N GLU A 87 9.02 16.32 -11.70
CA GLU A 87 9.72 16.24 -12.99
C GLU A 87 9.34 15.02 -13.87
N GLY A 88 8.07 14.58 -13.81
CA GLY A 88 7.57 13.43 -14.57
C GLY A 88 7.82 12.06 -13.94
N ASN A 89 8.44 12.01 -12.75
CA ASN A 89 8.50 10.83 -11.90
C ASN A 89 7.49 10.96 -10.75
N ALA A 90 6.84 9.86 -10.44
CA ALA A 90 6.03 9.74 -9.23
C ALA A 90 6.90 9.25 -8.06
N ARG A 91 6.56 9.70 -6.86
CA ARG A 91 7.01 9.12 -5.60
C ARG A 91 5.79 8.78 -4.75
N LEU A 92 5.81 7.58 -4.19
CA LEU A 92 4.80 7.10 -3.25
C LEU A 92 5.47 6.81 -1.91
N TRP A 93 5.21 7.68 -0.93
CA TRP A 93 5.73 7.57 0.43
C TRP A 93 4.80 6.71 1.28
N ILE A 94 5.40 5.90 2.14
CA ILE A 94 4.74 5.06 3.14
C ILE A 94 5.23 5.52 4.50
N GLU A 95 4.37 6.23 5.24
CA GLU A 95 4.68 6.68 6.59
C GLU A 95 4.14 5.69 7.64
N ASN A 96 4.54 5.91 8.89
CA ASN A 96 4.22 5.06 10.06
C ASN A 96 4.78 3.62 9.98
N LEU A 97 5.71 3.36 9.06
CA LEU A 97 6.56 2.18 9.04
C LEU A 97 8.04 2.57 9.05
N GLN A 98 8.83 1.82 9.79
CA GLN A 98 10.28 1.97 9.79
C GLN A 98 10.93 1.23 8.61
N ASP A 99 12.14 1.63 8.22
CA ASP A 99 12.88 1.04 7.09
C ASP A 99 13.00 -0.49 7.18
N TYR A 100 13.21 -1.04 8.38
CA TYR A 100 13.32 -2.50 8.54
C TYR A 100 11.97 -3.21 8.35
N GLU A 101 10.86 -2.51 8.57
CA GLU A 101 9.50 -3.03 8.39
C GLU A 101 9.16 -3.10 6.92
N LEU A 102 9.55 -2.09 6.14
CA LEU A 102 9.42 -2.11 4.69
C LEU A 102 10.27 -3.21 4.04
N LYS A 103 11.42 -3.56 4.61
CA LYS A 103 12.17 -4.76 4.17
C LYS A 103 11.41 -6.06 4.42
N MET A 104 10.64 -6.16 5.50
CA MET A 104 9.76 -7.31 5.74
C MET A 104 8.60 -7.32 4.73
N VAL A 105 8.03 -6.16 4.41
CA VAL A 105 7.03 -6.01 3.34
C VAL A 105 7.58 -6.45 1.98
N GLU A 106 8.81 -6.06 1.61
CA GLU A 106 9.48 -6.57 0.41
C GLU A 106 9.65 -8.08 0.45
N SER A 107 10.04 -8.63 1.61
CA SER A 107 10.19 -10.06 1.77
C SER A 107 8.87 -10.81 1.57
N ILE A 108 7.74 -10.26 2.02
CA ILE A 108 6.40 -10.80 1.75
C ILE A 108 6.09 -10.70 0.26
N LEU A 109 6.35 -9.54 -0.36
CA LEU A 109 6.02 -9.27 -1.75
C LEU A 109 6.77 -10.17 -2.75
N PHE A 110 8.04 -10.47 -2.47
CA PHE A 110 8.89 -11.35 -3.28
C PHE A 110 8.90 -12.81 -2.81
N SER A 111 8.12 -13.13 -1.78
CA SER A 111 7.91 -14.50 -1.34
C SER A 111 7.27 -15.35 -2.44
N ARG A 112 7.55 -16.66 -2.42
CA ARG A 112 6.85 -17.65 -3.26
C ARG A 112 5.49 -18.06 -2.67
N TYR A 113 5.23 -17.72 -1.41
CA TYR A 113 3.96 -18.02 -0.75
C TYR A 113 2.89 -17.03 -1.20
N ASN A 114 1.67 -17.52 -1.37
CA ASN A 114 0.53 -16.66 -1.65
C ASN A 114 0.21 -15.81 -0.42
N MET A 115 0.04 -14.51 -0.64
CA MET A 115 -0.49 -13.61 0.39
C MET A 115 -1.97 -13.92 0.62
N PRO A 116 -2.41 -14.09 1.89
CA PRO A 116 -3.83 -14.29 2.22
C PRO A 116 -4.70 -13.16 1.68
N ARG A 117 -5.91 -13.49 1.24
CA ARG A 117 -6.91 -12.52 0.76
C ARG A 117 -8.21 -12.72 1.51
N SER A 118 -8.87 -11.61 1.82
CA SER A 118 -10.24 -11.60 2.30
C SER A 118 -11.22 -11.73 1.15
N GLU A 119 -12.39 -12.28 1.42
CA GLU A 119 -13.49 -12.46 0.48
C GLU A 119 -14.82 -12.03 1.13
N GLY A 120 -15.79 -11.62 0.32
CA GLY A 120 -17.11 -11.22 0.82
C GLY A 120 -17.06 -9.99 1.74
N GLU A 121 -17.71 -10.10 2.90
CA GLU A 121 -17.83 -9.02 3.89
C GLU A 121 -16.52 -8.70 4.62
N GLU A 122 -15.51 -9.59 4.53
CA GLU A 122 -14.19 -9.41 5.12
C GLU A 122 -13.28 -8.50 4.29
N VAL A 123 -13.69 -8.13 3.07
CA VAL A 123 -12.96 -7.15 2.25
C VAL A 123 -13.11 -5.78 2.89
N GLY A 124 -12.00 -5.08 3.04
CA GLY A 124 -11.97 -3.74 3.60
C GLY A 124 -12.77 -2.73 2.77
N SER A 125 -13.14 -1.63 3.40
CA SER A 125 -13.92 -0.55 2.77
C SER A 125 -13.07 0.70 2.56
N ILE A 126 -13.55 1.61 1.71
CA ILE A 126 -12.96 2.94 1.51
C ILE A 126 -13.96 4.03 1.87
N TRP A 127 -13.54 4.97 2.71
CA TRP A 127 -14.34 6.13 3.10
C TRP A 127 -13.81 7.39 2.41
N ILE A 128 -14.67 7.99 1.59
CA ILE A 128 -14.38 9.20 0.83
C ILE A 128 -15.22 10.33 1.42
N PRO A 129 -14.62 11.39 1.98
CA PRO A 129 -15.38 12.50 2.53
C PRO A 129 -16.21 13.18 1.43
N ARG A 130 -17.44 13.60 1.75
CA ARG A 130 -18.35 14.23 0.78
C ARG A 130 -17.81 15.52 0.16
N ASN A 131 -16.83 16.16 0.79
CA ASN A 131 -16.22 17.41 0.33
C ASN A 131 -14.97 17.18 -0.57
N SER A 132 -14.63 15.93 -0.88
CA SER A 132 -13.40 15.56 -1.61
C SER A 132 -13.61 15.21 -3.09
N LEU A 133 -14.84 15.39 -3.61
CA LEU A 133 -15.24 15.19 -5.01
C LEU A 133 -15.74 16.51 -5.60
#